data_AF-A0A1S8D4A1-F1
#
_entry.id   AF-A0A1S8D4A1-F1
#
_cell.length_a   1.000
_cell.length_b   1.000
_cell.length_c   1.000
_cell.angle_alpha   90.00
_cell.angle_beta   90.00
_cell.angle_gamma   90.00
#
_symmetry.space_group_name_H-M   'P 1'
#
loop_
_entity.id
_entity.type
_entity.pdbx_description
1 polymer ?
#
loop_
_entity_poly.entity_id
_entity_poly.type
_entity_poly.pdbx_seq_one_letter_code
_entity_poly.pdbx_strand_id
1 'polypeptide(L)'
;MPKDPSTPAGRRAAWADSLLHDHSILRIGWRNWGAVEPGRLYRSNHPQPWQLAQAARRFGLRSVVNLRGQRVECGSDALSREAALRLGLAHYDAPFESRGAPHKDRILRLAELFGRIEEPVLIHCKSGADRTGLAAGLWLLLQGRPPEEAVAQLSLRWGHISASRTGILDAFFRLYARACRSGASPKPFLDWLREDYDEAALRQSFTSRPWADRIVDGLLRRE
;
A
#
# COMPACT_ATOMS: atom_id res chain seq x y z
N MET A 1 -10.33 17.85 15.04
CA MET A 1 -9.28 18.41 15.90
C MET A 1 -8.11 17.45 15.91
N PRO A 2 -6.89 17.93 15.65
CA PRO A 2 -5.68 17.10 15.63
C PRO A 2 -5.55 16.30 16.93
N LYS A 3 -5.36 15.00 16.81
CA LYS A 3 -5.29 14.08 17.96
C LYS A 3 -3.83 13.91 18.38
N ASP A 4 -3.27 14.89 19.08
CA ASP A 4 -1.87 14.86 19.52
C ASP A 4 -1.64 13.74 20.56
N PRO A 5 -0.91 12.66 20.21
CA PRO A 5 -0.71 11.54 21.12
C PRO A 5 0.29 11.87 22.24
N SER A 6 0.98 13.02 22.20
CA SER A 6 1.92 13.45 23.25
C SER A 6 1.21 13.75 24.58
N THR A 7 -0.06 14.17 24.54
CA THR A 7 -0.85 14.49 25.73
C THR A 7 -1.71 13.30 26.19
N PRO A 8 -2.02 13.15 27.50
CA PRO A 8 -2.90 12.08 27.96
C PRO A 8 -4.31 12.13 27.32
N ALA A 9 -4.88 13.32 27.16
CA ALA A 9 -6.19 13.51 26.55
C ALA A 9 -6.17 13.20 25.05
N GLY A 10 -5.20 13.73 24.31
CA GLY A 10 -5.06 13.49 22.88
C GLY A 10 -4.72 12.03 22.56
N ARG A 11 -3.93 11.35 23.39
CA ARG A 11 -3.69 9.89 23.29
C ARG A 11 -4.97 9.08 23.44
N ARG A 12 -5.82 9.40 24.43
CA ARG A 12 -7.12 8.71 24.60
C ARG A 12 -8.02 8.94 23.39
N ALA A 13 -8.08 10.17 22.88
CA ALA A 13 -8.84 10.49 21.67
C ALA A 13 -8.31 9.75 20.43
N ALA A 14 -6.99 9.66 20.26
CA ALA A 14 -6.36 8.93 19.16
C ALA A 14 -6.68 7.43 19.21
N TRP A 15 -6.64 6.82 20.40
CA TRP A 15 -7.04 5.42 20.56
C TRP A 15 -8.52 5.17 20.28
N ALA A 16 -9.41 6.01 20.81
CA ALA A 16 -10.85 5.90 20.55
C ALA A 16 -11.15 6.01 19.05
N ASP A 17 -10.56 7.00 18.37
CA ASP A 17 -10.68 7.16 16.93
C ASP A 17 -10.12 5.96 16.15
N SER A 18 -8.91 5.53 16.48
CA SER A 18 -8.28 4.40 15.81
C SER A 18 -9.16 3.16 15.89
N LEU A 19 -9.63 2.81 17.08
CA LEU A 19 -10.37 1.58 17.32
C LEU A 19 -11.78 1.63 16.72
N LEU A 20 -12.49 2.75 16.89
CA LEU A 20 -13.91 2.87 16.55
C LEU A 20 -14.15 3.44 15.16
N HIS A 21 -13.51 4.57 14.81
CA HIS A 21 -13.72 5.25 13.54
C HIS A 21 -12.87 4.66 12.41
N ASP A 22 -11.59 4.38 12.68
CA ASP A 22 -10.71 3.75 11.70
C ASP A 22 -10.75 2.21 11.72
N HIS A 23 -11.60 1.65 12.59
CA HIS A 23 -11.87 0.21 12.73
C HIS A 23 -10.59 -0.61 12.94
N SER A 24 -9.62 -0.06 13.66
CA SER A 24 -8.33 -0.69 13.88
C SER A 24 -8.42 -1.91 14.80
N ILE A 25 -9.54 -2.07 15.52
CA ILE A 25 -9.87 -3.26 16.30
C ILE A 25 -9.84 -4.54 15.45
N LEU A 26 -10.32 -4.48 14.20
CA LEU A 26 -10.30 -5.61 13.27
C LEU A 26 -8.86 -6.04 12.91
N ARG A 27 -7.92 -5.09 12.99
CA ARG A 27 -6.51 -5.28 12.63
C ARG A 27 -5.65 -5.80 13.79
N ILE A 28 -6.23 -5.95 14.98
CA ILE A 28 -5.55 -6.57 16.13
C ILE A 28 -5.31 -8.06 15.86
N GLY A 29 -6.35 -8.77 15.40
CA GLY A 29 -6.29 -10.20 15.09
C GLY A 29 -5.78 -10.49 13.68
N TRP A 30 -6.24 -9.76 12.67
CA TRP A 30 -5.81 -9.93 11.28
C TRP A 30 -4.83 -8.84 10.88
N ARG A 31 -3.56 -9.17 10.64
CA ARG A 31 -2.49 -8.19 10.33
C ARG A 31 -2.18 -8.03 8.84
N ASN A 32 -2.76 -8.90 8.01
CA ASN A 32 -2.47 -9.03 6.58
C ASN A 32 -0.96 -8.94 6.25
N TRP A 33 -0.14 -9.61 7.06
CA TRP A 33 1.33 -9.51 7.05
C TRP A 33 1.96 -10.44 6.01
N GLY A 34 3.01 -9.98 5.33
CA GLY A 34 3.79 -10.78 4.39
C GLY A 34 5.19 -10.23 4.13
N ALA A 35 6.11 -11.10 3.75
CA ALA A 35 7.35 -10.71 3.09
C ALA A 35 7.09 -10.61 1.58
N VAL A 36 7.44 -9.48 0.98
CA VAL A 36 7.52 -9.34 -0.48
C VAL A 36 8.87 -9.87 -0.93
N GLU A 37 9.93 -9.43 -0.26
CA GLU A 37 11.29 -9.95 -0.38
C GLU A 37 11.89 -10.03 1.04
N PRO A 38 12.18 -11.23 1.57
CA PRO A 38 12.71 -11.40 2.92
C PRO A 38 13.97 -10.55 3.16
N GLY A 39 13.99 -9.85 4.29
CA GLY A 39 15.12 -8.97 4.64
C GLY A 39 15.17 -7.64 3.87
N ARG A 40 14.23 -7.38 2.96
CA ARG A 40 14.23 -6.14 2.15
C ARG A 40 12.90 -5.40 2.22
N LEU A 41 11.80 -6.05 1.84
CA LEU A 41 10.47 -5.43 1.81
C LEU A 41 9.41 -6.33 2.45
N TYR A 42 8.71 -5.77 3.44
CA TYR A 42 7.57 -6.37 4.10
C TYR A 42 6.30 -5.56 3.84
N ARG A 43 5.15 -6.23 3.92
CA ARG A 43 3.83 -5.64 3.74
C ARG A 43 2.88 -5.97 4.89
N SER A 44 1.99 -5.04 5.22
CA SER A 44 0.92 -5.27 6.19
C SER A 44 -0.31 -4.40 5.97
N ASN A 45 -1.37 -4.64 6.74
CA ASN A 45 -2.38 -3.62 7.01
C ASN A 45 -1.85 -2.57 8.00
N HIS A 46 -2.63 -1.53 8.32
CA HIS A 46 -2.14 -0.45 9.19
C HIS A 46 -1.80 -1.01 10.59
N PRO A 47 -0.51 -1.04 10.98
CA PRO A 47 -0.10 -1.70 12.20
C PRO A 47 -0.43 -0.85 13.43
N GLN A 48 -0.81 -1.49 14.52
CA GLN A 48 -0.85 -0.86 15.84
C GLN A 48 0.57 -0.53 16.33
N PRO A 49 0.76 0.43 17.24
CA PRO A 49 2.08 0.78 17.79
C PRO A 49 2.90 -0.43 18.28
N TRP A 50 2.27 -1.35 19.02
CA TRP A 50 2.93 -2.54 19.53
C TRP A 50 3.21 -3.59 18.44
N GLN A 51 2.40 -3.64 17.38
CA GLN A 51 2.66 -4.51 16.22
C GLN A 51 3.86 -3.99 15.43
N LEU A 52 3.95 -2.67 15.24
CA LEU A 52 5.11 -2.04 14.62
C LEU A 52 6.39 -2.30 15.41
N ALA A 53 6.35 -2.14 16.74
CA ALA A 53 7.48 -2.46 17.61
C ALA A 53 7.91 -3.93 17.52
N GLN A 54 6.95 -4.87 17.53
CA GLN A 54 7.24 -6.30 17.34
C GLN A 54 7.88 -6.58 15.97
N ALA A 55 7.35 -5.97 14.90
CA ALA A 55 7.87 -6.14 13.55
C ALA A 55 9.27 -5.54 13.41
N ALA A 56 9.50 -4.33 13.93
CA ALA A 56 10.80 -3.67 13.93
C ALA A 56 11.86 -4.52 14.60
N ARG A 57 11.57 -5.06 15.80
CA ARG A 57 12.49 -5.96 16.51
C ARG A 57 12.71 -7.29 15.78
N ARG A 58 11.66 -7.88 15.22
CA ARG A 58 11.74 -9.23 14.62
C ARG A 58 12.42 -9.22 13.25
N PHE A 59 12.18 -8.20 12.45
CA PHE A 59 12.62 -8.14 11.05
C PHE A 59 13.71 -7.09 10.82
N GLY A 60 14.14 -6.38 11.87
CA GLY A 60 15.18 -5.36 11.77
C GLY A 60 14.76 -4.15 10.94
N LEU A 61 13.48 -3.77 10.96
CA LEU A 61 12.96 -2.68 10.11
C LEU A 61 13.75 -1.38 10.33
N ARG A 62 14.04 -0.67 9.25
CA ARG A 62 14.68 0.66 9.26
C ARG A 62 13.69 1.76 8.89
N SER A 63 12.72 1.44 8.04
CA SER A 63 11.75 2.41 7.55
C SER A 63 10.33 1.84 7.44
N VAL A 64 9.37 2.75 7.42
CA VAL A 64 7.95 2.47 7.20
C VAL A 64 7.38 3.45 6.18
N VAL A 65 6.58 2.93 5.24
CA VAL A 65 5.93 3.72 4.18
C VAL A 65 4.42 3.60 4.33
N ASN A 66 3.78 4.72 4.62
CA ASN A 66 2.34 4.85 4.74
C ASN A 66 1.71 5.24 3.39
N LEU A 67 1.01 4.29 2.77
CA LEU A 67 0.35 4.46 1.48
C LEU A 67 -1.02 5.14 1.59
N ARG A 68 -1.47 5.47 2.80
CA ARG A 68 -2.68 6.29 3.04
C ARG A 68 -2.38 7.78 2.96
N GLY A 69 -1.11 8.16 3.04
CA GLY A 69 -0.66 9.53 3.27
C GLY A 69 -0.94 10.01 4.69
N GLN A 70 -0.50 11.24 4.98
CA GLN A 70 -0.76 11.90 6.25
C GLN A 70 -2.24 12.19 6.43
N ARG A 71 -2.78 11.78 7.58
CA ARG A 71 -4.17 11.99 7.98
C ARG A 71 -4.19 12.51 9.41
N VAL A 72 -4.06 13.84 9.56
CA VAL A 72 -3.94 14.55 10.85
C VAL A 72 -5.07 14.21 11.83
N GLU A 73 -6.27 13.95 11.31
CA GLU A 73 -7.44 13.61 12.10
C GLU A 73 -7.56 12.11 12.39
N CYS A 74 -6.73 11.24 11.81
CA CYS A 74 -6.81 9.79 12.00
C CYS A 74 -5.94 9.35 13.18
N GLY A 75 -6.57 8.77 14.20
CA GLY A 75 -5.90 8.27 15.40
C GLY A 75 -4.87 7.20 15.10
N SER A 76 -5.13 6.31 14.13
CA SER A 76 -4.15 5.31 13.69
C SER A 76 -2.89 5.96 13.10
N ASP A 77 -3.03 7.01 12.29
CA ASP A 77 -1.89 7.75 11.70
C ASP A 77 -1.09 8.46 12.79
N ALA A 78 -1.76 9.14 13.71
CA ALA A 78 -1.09 9.79 14.85
C ALA A 78 -0.30 8.80 15.72
N LEU A 79 -0.92 7.67 16.08
CA LEU A 79 -0.30 6.64 16.91
C LEU A 79 0.86 5.92 16.21
N SER A 80 0.73 5.62 14.91
CA SER A 80 1.79 4.94 14.14
C SER A 80 3.00 5.84 13.89
N ARG A 81 2.80 7.13 13.62
CA ARG A 81 3.89 8.11 13.51
C ARG A 81 4.66 8.27 14.81
N GLU A 82 3.94 8.41 15.93
CA GLU A 82 4.58 8.47 17.23
C GLU A 82 5.38 7.18 17.52
N ALA A 83 4.81 6.03 17.22
CA ALA A 83 5.48 4.75 17.41
C ALA A 83 6.74 4.63 16.53
N ALA A 84 6.66 5.00 15.25
CA ALA A 84 7.80 5.01 14.35
C ALA A 84 8.92 5.91 14.86
N LEU A 85 8.59 7.13 15.31
CA LEU A 85 9.55 8.05 15.91
C LEU A 85 10.23 7.45 17.15
N ARG A 86 9.47 6.86 18.07
CA ARG A 86 10.01 6.22 19.29
C ARG A 86 10.91 5.02 18.99
N LEU A 87 10.65 4.33 17.88
CA LEU A 87 11.44 3.18 17.44
C LEU A 87 12.65 3.57 16.58
N GLY A 88 12.82 4.86 16.27
CA GLY A 88 13.87 5.33 15.37
C GLY A 88 13.68 4.89 13.91
N LEU A 89 12.44 4.61 13.50
CA LEU A 89 12.12 4.23 12.12
C LEU A 89 11.91 5.48 11.26
N ALA A 90 12.55 5.53 10.09
CA ALA A 90 12.24 6.54 9.10
C ALA A 90 10.81 6.35 8.57
N HIS A 91 9.96 7.37 8.69
CA HIS A 91 8.55 7.29 8.30
C HIS A 91 8.29 8.13 7.05
N TYR A 92 7.80 7.51 5.98
CA TYR A 92 7.52 8.16 4.70
C TYR A 92 6.03 8.06 4.33
N ASP A 93 5.52 9.10 3.68
CA ASP A 93 4.17 9.11 3.12
C ASP A 93 4.23 9.02 1.60
N ALA A 94 3.48 8.06 1.04
CA ALA A 94 3.36 7.88 -0.41
C ALA A 94 1.90 7.57 -0.76
N PRO A 95 1.00 8.57 -0.77
CA PRO A 95 -0.44 8.34 -0.88
C PRO A 95 -0.83 7.79 -2.25
N PHE A 96 -1.47 6.62 -2.26
CA PHE A 96 -2.08 6.02 -3.45
C PHE A 96 -3.59 5.92 -3.31
N GLU A 97 -4.26 5.77 -4.45
CA GLU A 97 -5.68 5.43 -4.55
C GLU A 97 -5.83 3.94 -4.78
N SER A 98 -6.91 3.34 -4.27
CA SER A 98 -7.19 1.91 -4.46
C SER A 98 -8.17 1.62 -5.59
N ARG A 99 -8.88 2.63 -6.11
CA ARG A 99 -9.99 2.49 -7.08
C ARG A 99 -9.79 3.29 -8.38
N GLY A 100 -8.67 4.01 -8.49
CA GLY A 100 -8.31 4.80 -9.67
C GLY A 100 -7.17 4.14 -10.45
N ALA A 101 -7.02 4.53 -11.71
CA ALA A 101 -5.84 4.18 -12.49
C ALA A 101 -4.60 4.71 -11.75
N PRO A 102 -3.53 3.90 -11.59
CA PRO A 102 -2.33 4.37 -10.92
C PRO A 102 -1.74 5.61 -11.61
N HIS A 103 -1.54 6.70 -10.87
CA HIS A 103 -0.98 7.92 -11.43
C HIS A 103 0.53 7.79 -11.71
N LYS A 104 0.96 8.18 -12.92
CA LYS A 104 2.33 8.12 -13.41
C LYS A 104 3.28 8.88 -12.48
N ASP A 105 2.91 10.10 -12.10
CA ASP A 105 3.70 10.96 -11.22
C ASP A 105 3.89 10.35 -9.82
N ARG A 106 2.85 9.72 -9.26
CA ARG A 106 2.91 9.03 -7.97
C ARG A 106 3.79 7.78 -8.02
N ILE A 107 3.72 7.01 -9.11
CA ILE A 107 4.58 5.85 -9.30
C ILE A 107 6.04 6.28 -9.40
N LEU A 108 6.34 7.33 -10.18
CA LEU A 108 7.70 7.86 -10.31
C LEU A 108 8.26 8.33 -8.96
N ARG A 109 7.48 9.08 -8.18
CA ARG A 109 7.88 9.48 -6.81
C ARG A 109 8.10 8.29 -5.88
N LEU A 110 7.28 7.25 -5.99
CA LEU A 110 7.46 6.03 -5.19
C LEU A 110 8.73 5.27 -5.61
N ALA A 111 9.04 5.24 -6.91
CA ALA A 111 10.26 4.62 -7.42
C ALA A 111 11.52 5.37 -6.92
N GLU A 112 11.51 6.70 -6.97
CA GLU A 112 12.57 7.54 -6.39
C GLU A 112 12.72 7.31 -4.88
N LEU A 113 11.58 7.21 -4.16
CA LEU A 113 11.58 6.89 -2.74
C LEU A 113 12.22 5.51 -2.50
N PHE A 114 11.80 4.47 -3.22
CA PHE A 114 12.39 3.14 -3.08
C PHE A 114 13.88 3.09 -3.41
N GLY A 115 14.37 3.94 -4.32
CA GLY A 115 15.80 4.04 -4.64
C GLY A 115 16.68 4.64 -3.53
N ARG A 116 16.10 5.28 -2.51
CA ARG A 116 16.87 6.00 -1.46
C ARG A 116 16.53 5.62 -0.02
N ILE A 117 15.48 4.84 0.22
CA ILE A 117 15.08 4.46 1.58
C ILE A 117 16.00 3.39 2.15
N GLU A 118 16.08 3.36 3.48
CA GLU A 118 16.76 2.30 4.19
C GLU A 118 15.89 1.04 4.27
N GLU A 119 16.41 -0.07 3.77
CA GLU A 119 15.84 -1.41 3.92
C GLU A 119 16.37 -2.08 5.22
N PRO A 120 15.63 -2.98 5.87
CA PRO A 120 14.32 -3.50 5.49
C PRO A 120 13.18 -2.51 5.76
N VAL A 121 12.26 -2.39 4.80
CA VAL A 121 11.12 -1.45 4.85
C VAL A 121 9.79 -2.19 5.06
N LEU A 122 8.88 -1.58 5.83
CA LEU A 122 7.47 -1.98 5.91
C LEU A 122 6.58 -1.03 5.10
N ILE A 123 5.89 -1.54 4.08
CA ILE A 123 4.81 -0.80 3.41
C ILE A 123 3.44 -1.17 3.99
N HIS A 124 2.58 -0.18 4.22
CA HIS A 124 1.21 -0.46 4.67
C HIS A 124 0.18 0.52 4.09
N CYS A 125 -1.07 0.08 4.08
CA CYS A 125 -2.23 0.95 3.84
C CYS A 125 -3.25 0.75 4.96
N LYS A 126 -4.56 0.88 4.71
CA LYS A 126 -5.60 0.55 5.70
C LYS A 126 -5.70 -0.95 5.93
N SER A 127 -6.04 -1.71 4.89
CA SER A 127 -6.28 -3.17 4.97
C SER A 127 -5.11 -4.03 4.49
N GLY A 128 -4.03 -3.45 3.96
CA GLY A 128 -2.88 -4.21 3.43
C GLY A 128 -3.12 -4.92 2.10
N ALA A 129 -4.26 -4.64 1.45
CA ALA A 129 -4.71 -5.31 0.23
C ALA A 129 -4.28 -4.55 -1.03
N ASP A 130 -5.03 -3.50 -1.37
CA ASP A 130 -5.01 -2.88 -2.70
C ASP A 130 -3.80 -1.96 -2.90
N ARG A 131 -3.72 -0.84 -2.17
CA ARG A 131 -2.58 0.10 -2.25
C ARG A 131 -1.25 -0.57 -1.91
N THR A 132 -1.26 -1.41 -0.88
CA THR A 132 -0.08 -2.19 -0.48
C THR A 132 0.31 -3.20 -1.55
N GLY A 133 -0.65 -3.86 -2.21
CA GLY A 133 -0.38 -4.77 -3.32
C GLY A 133 0.20 -4.05 -4.53
N LEU A 134 -0.33 -2.87 -4.88
CA LEU A 134 0.23 -2.01 -5.92
C LEU A 134 1.68 -1.63 -5.58
N ALA A 135 1.95 -1.10 -4.39
CA ALA A 135 3.31 -0.70 -4.01
C ALA A 135 4.28 -1.89 -3.96
N ALA A 136 3.84 -3.06 -3.48
CA ALA A 136 4.63 -4.29 -3.50
C ALA A 136 4.98 -4.73 -4.92
N GLY A 137 3.99 -4.72 -5.83
CA GLY A 137 4.21 -5.10 -7.22
C GLY A 137 5.11 -4.11 -7.95
N LEU A 138 4.95 -2.80 -7.71
CA LEU A 138 5.84 -1.77 -8.23
C LEU A 138 7.28 -1.98 -7.77
N TRP A 139 7.50 -2.27 -6.48
CA TRP A 139 8.83 -2.57 -5.98
C TRP A 139 9.46 -3.76 -6.69
N LEU A 140 8.71 -4.86 -6.88
CA LEU A 140 9.19 -6.04 -7.61
C LEU A 140 9.60 -5.71 -9.05
N LEU A 141 8.79 -4.92 -9.77
CA LEU A 141 9.13 -4.47 -11.12
C LEU A 141 10.40 -3.62 -11.15
N LEU A 142 10.60 -2.76 -10.16
CA LEU A 142 11.82 -1.96 -10.02
C LEU A 142 13.05 -2.81 -9.69
N GLN A 143 12.88 -3.99 -9.10
CA GLN A 143 13.94 -4.98 -8.92
C GLN A 143 14.15 -5.87 -10.16
N GLY A 144 13.48 -5.59 -11.28
CA GLY A 144 13.58 -6.39 -12.50
C GLY A 144 12.87 -7.75 -12.41
N ARG A 145 11.96 -7.95 -11.45
CA ARG A 145 11.18 -9.19 -11.34
C ARG A 145 10.13 -9.28 -12.45
N PRO A 146 9.72 -10.50 -12.85
CA PRO A 146 8.66 -10.69 -13.84
C PRO A 146 7.35 -9.99 -13.43
N PRO A 147 6.61 -9.41 -14.39
CA PRO A 147 5.36 -8.72 -14.09
C PRO A 147 4.27 -9.62 -13.51
N GLU A 148 4.35 -10.93 -13.73
CA GLU A 148 3.48 -11.93 -13.12
C GLU A 148 3.61 -11.94 -11.58
N GLU A 149 4.82 -11.72 -11.04
CA GLU A 149 5.03 -11.61 -9.60
C GLU A 149 4.40 -10.32 -9.04
N ALA A 150 4.42 -9.24 -9.80
CA ALA A 150 3.74 -7.99 -9.44
C ALA A 150 2.22 -8.16 -9.42
N VAL A 151 1.65 -8.85 -10.42
CA VAL A 151 0.22 -9.21 -10.45
C VAL A 151 -0.15 -10.05 -9.22
N ALA A 152 0.70 -11.00 -8.83
CA ALA A 152 0.45 -11.88 -7.67
C ALA A 152 0.36 -11.12 -6.32
N GLN A 153 0.88 -9.90 -6.24
CA GLN A 153 0.73 -9.04 -5.06
C GLN A 153 -0.70 -8.50 -4.87
N LEU A 154 -1.55 -8.61 -5.90
CA LEU A 154 -2.97 -8.31 -5.88
C LEU A 154 -3.77 -9.61 -5.98
N SER A 155 -4.08 -10.22 -4.84
CA SER A 155 -4.79 -11.50 -4.81
C SER A 155 -5.74 -11.64 -3.63
N LEU A 156 -6.66 -12.60 -3.72
CA LEU A 156 -7.63 -12.91 -2.67
C LEU A 156 -6.97 -13.24 -1.33
N ARG A 157 -5.74 -13.79 -1.34
CA ARG A 157 -4.93 -14.03 -0.13
C ARG A 157 -4.73 -12.75 0.69
N TRP A 158 -4.54 -11.62 0.01
CA TRP A 158 -4.37 -10.31 0.63
C TRP A 158 -5.71 -9.57 0.81
N GLY A 159 -6.83 -10.21 0.48
CA GLY A 159 -8.17 -9.61 0.47
C GLY A 159 -8.46 -8.73 -0.74
N HIS A 160 -7.63 -8.77 -1.79
CA HIS A 160 -7.87 -7.99 -3.01
C HIS A 160 -8.92 -8.67 -3.91
N ILE A 161 -9.89 -7.90 -4.42
CA ILE A 161 -10.97 -8.41 -5.28
C ILE A 161 -10.90 -7.73 -6.65
N SER A 162 -10.32 -8.43 -7.62
CA SER A 162 -10.08 -7.93 -8.98
C SER A 162 -11.35 -7.67 -9.79
N ALA A 163 -12.49 -8.25 -9.38
CA ALA A 163 -13.79 -8.00 -10.01
C ALA A 163 -14.40 -6.63 -9.63
N SER A 164 -13.90 -5.97 -8.58
CA SER A 164 -14.38 -4.67 -8.12
C SER A 164 -13.62 -3.50 -8.79
N ARG A 165 -13.95 -2.26 -8.45
CA ARG A 165 -13.20 -1.06 -8.86
C ARG A 165 -11.70 -1.13 -8.56
N THR A 166 -11.28 -1.92 -7.57
CA THR A 166 -9.85 -2.12 -7.28
C THR A 166 -9.12 -2.92 -8.35
N GLY A 167 -9.84 -3.65 -9.21
CA GLY A 167 -9.28 -4.45 -10.29
C GLY A 167 -8.55 -3.65 -11.37
N ILE A 168 -8.70 -2.32 -11.38
CA ILE A 168 -7.94 -1.43 -12.25
C ILE A 168 -6.43 -1.52 -11.95
N LEU A 169 -6.06 -1.87 -10.72
CA LEU A 169 -4.67 -2.10 -10.31
C LEU A 169 -4.10 -3.36 -10.96
N ASP A 170 -4.89 -4.43 -11.09
CA ASP A 170 -4.48 -5.60 -11.85
C ASP A 170 -4.36 -5.27 -13.34
N ALA A 171 -5.32 -4.51 -13.87
CA ALA A 171 -5.34 -4.13 -15.27
C ALA A 171 -4.07 -3.35 -15.63
N PHE A 172 -3.60 -2.47 -14.74
CA PHE A 172 -2.31 -1.79 -14.85
C PHE A 172 -1.12 -2.77 -14.98
N PHE A 173 -0.95 -3.72 -14.05
CA PHE A 173 0.16 -4.68 -14.15
C PHE A 173 0.03 -5.61 -15.35
N ARG A 174 -1.19 -6.04 -15.70
CA ARG A 174 -1.44 -6.86 -16.89
C ARG A 174 -1.14 -6.11 -18.18
N LEU A 175 -1.34 -4.79 -18.21
CA LEU A 175 -0.99 -3.95 -19.36
C LEU A 175 0.53 -3.98 -19.59
N TYR A 176 1.33 -3.79 -18.53
CA TYR A 176 2.78 -3.92 -18.62
C TYR A 176 3.20 -5.36 -18.99
N ALA A 177 2.61 -6.37 -18.38
CA ALA A 177 2.89 -7.77 -18.71
C ALA A 177 2.63 -8.10 -20.20
N ARG A 178 1.58 -7.51 -20.79
CA ARG A 178 1.30 -7.64 -22.23
C ARG A 178 2.36 -6.94 -23.06
N ALA A 179 2.74 -5.71 -22.71
CA ALA A 179 3.80 -4.97 -23.39
C ALA A 179 5.13 -5.77 -23.40
N CYS A 180 5.45 -6.45 -22.29
CA CYS A 180 6.64 -7.28 -22.20
C CYS A 180 6.61 -8.50 -23.12
N ARG A 181 5.43 -9.09 -23.37
CA ARG A 181 5.27 -10.27 -24.24
C ARG A 181 5.21 -9.93 -25.72
N SER A 182 4.74 -8.74 -26.08
CA SER A 182 4.59 -8.32 -27.47
C SER A 182 5.87 -7.76 -28.11
N GLY A 183 6.86 -7.37 -27.29
CA GLY A 183 8.12 -6.79 -27.78
C GLY A 183 9.22 -7.82 -27.96
N ALA A 184 10.04 -7.67 -29.02
CA ALA A 184 11.27 -8.45 -29.20
C ALA A 184 12.31 -8.17 -28.10
N SER A 185 12.28 -6.95 -27.53
CA SER A 185 12.99 -6.56 -26.31
C SER A 185 12.05 -5.73 -25.44
N PRO A 186 11.59 -6.24 -24.28
CA PRO A 186 10.66 -5.51 -23.42
C PRO A 186 11.33 -4.27 -22.83
N LYS A 187 10.66 -3.10 -22.91
CA LYS A 187 11.16 -1.87 -22.27
C LYS A 187 11.23 -2.06 -20.74
N PRO A 188 12.26 -1.49 -20.07
CA PRO A 188 12.27 -1.37 -18.62
C PRO A 188 10.99 -0.70 -18.11
N PHE A 189 10.52 -1.11 -16.93
CA PHE A 189 9.21 -0.69 -16.40
C PHE A 189 9.05 0.83 -16.35
N LEU A 190 10.07 1.56 -15.90
CA LEU A 190 9.98 3.02 -15.79
C LEU A 190 9.98 3.73 -17.14
N ASP A 191 10.58 3.15 -18.18
CA ASP A 191 10.58 3.74 -19.52
C ASP A 191 9.24 3.52 -20.19
N TRP A 192 8.71 2.29 -20.11
CA TRP A 192 7.33 1.99 -20.50
C TRP A 192 6.32 2.89 -19.78
N LEU A 193 6.50 3.09 -18.46
CA LEU A 193 5.64 3.96 -17.68
C LEU A 193 5.69 5.41 -18.19
N ARG A 194 6.87 5.93 -18.54
CA ARG A 194 7.02 7.31 -19.02
C ARG A 194 6.42 7.50 -20.41
N GLU A 195 6.72 6.58 -21.32
CA GLU A 195 6.47 6.76 -22.75
C GLU A 195 5.13 6.18 -23.21
N ASP A 196 4.75 5.02 -22.68
CA ASP A 196 3.67 4.22 -23.27
C ASP A 196 2.43 4.12 -22.37
N TYR A 197 2.58 4.27 -21.05
CA TYR A 197 1.45 4.19 -20.13
C TYR A 197 0.57 5.44 -20.18
N ASP A 198 -0.71 5.23 -20.44
CA ASP A 198 -1.79 6.24 -20.42
C ASP A 198 -2.86 5.87 -19.37
N GLU A 199 -2.97 6.73 -18.34
CA GLU A 199 -3.93 6.60 -17.26
C GLU A 199 -5.39 6.72 -17.72
N ALA A 200 -5.65 7.62 -18.66
CA ALA A 200 -6.99 7.88 -19.17
C ALA A 200 -7.46 6.71 -20.03
N ALA A 201 -6.58 6.18 -20.89
CA ALA A 201 -6.86 4.99 -21.67
C ALA A 201 -7.15 3.77 -20.78
N LEU A 202 -6.33 3.54 -19.74
CA LEU A 202 -6.57 2.44 -18.79
C LEU A 202 -7.94 2.59 -18.11
N ARG A 203 -8.25 3.81 -17.63
CA ARG A 203 -9.53 4.10 -16.96
C ARG A 203 -10.74 3.90 -17.86
N GLN A 204 -10.64 4.27 -19.14
CA GLN A 204 -11.71 4.07 -20.13
C GLN A 204 -11.91 2.59 -20.47
N SER A 205 -10.84 1.82 -20.53
CA SER A 205 -10.89 0.39 -20.88
C SER A 205 -11.35 -0.53 -19.73
N PHE A 206 -11.28 -0.07 -18.48
CA PHE A 206 -11.56 -0.90 -17.32
C PHE A 206 -13.03 -0.76 -16.85
N THR A 207 -13.68 -1.90 -16.62
CA THR A 207 -15.03 -1.96 -16.04
C THR A 207 -15.05 -2.91 -14.84
N SER A 208 -15.65 -2.47 -13.73
CA SER A 208 -15.89 -3.31 -12.56
C SER A 208 -17.24 -4.01 -12.65
N ARG A 209 -17.42 -5.06 -11.84
CA ARG A 209 -18.71 -5.75 -11.69
C ARG A 209 -19.47 -5.13 -10.52
N PRO A 210 -20.72 -4.64 -10.71
CA PRO A 210 -21.47 -3.95 -9.66
C PRO A 210 -21.67 -4.77 -8.37
N TRP A 211 -21.80 -6.10 -8.47
CA TRP A 211 -21.93 -6.97 -7.30
C TRP A 211 -20.63 -7.03 -6.47
N ALA A 212 -19.46 -6.98 -7.13
CA ALA A 212 -18.17 -7.02 -6.45
C ALA A 212 -17.89 -5.69 -5.75
N ASP A 213 -18.35 -4.58 -6.33
CA ASP A 213 -18.28 -3.26 -5.70
C ASP A 213 -19.07 -3.21 -4.40
N ARG A 214 -20.28 -3.80 -4.37
CA ARG A 214 -21.08 -3.89 -3.14
C ARG A 214 -20.38 -4.69 -2.03
N ILE A 215 -19.66 -5.75 -2.38
CA ILE A 215 -18.88 -6.54 -1.40
C ILE A 215 -17.76 -5.67 -0.82
N VAL A 216 -16.98 -5.00 -1.67
CA VAL A 216 -15.85 -4.16 -1.25
C VAL A 216 -16.31 -2.95 -0.43
N ASP A 217 -17.43 -2.33 -0.80
CA ASP A 217 -17.95 -1.15 -0.13
C ASP A 217 -18.72 -1.50 1.17
N GLY A 218 -19.45 -2.62 1.19
CA GLY A 218 -20.26 -3.08 2.32
C GLY A 218 -19.50 -3.76 3.45
N LEU A 219 -18.57 -4.67 3.13
CA LEU A 219 -17.80 -5.40 4.16
C LEU A 219 -16.59 -4.62 4.68
N LEU A 220 -16.04 -3.69 3.88
CA LEU A 220 -14.65 -3.29 4.08
C LEU A 220 -14.38 -1.78 4.13
N ARG A 221 -15.37 -0.89 3.91
CA ARG A 221 -15.24 0.60 3.97
C ARG A 221 -13.79 1.06 3.72
N ARG A 222 -13.24 0.68 2.55
CA ARG A 222 -11.77 0.56 2.29
C ARG A 222 -11.02 1.88 2.07
N GLU A 223 -11.68 3.01 2.30
CA GLU A 223 -11.10 4.36 2.23
C GLU A 223 -10.60 4.89 3.58
#